data_AF-A0A822EP92-F1
#
_entry.id   AF-A0A822EP92-F1
#
_cell.length_a   1.000
_cell.length_b   1.000
_cell.length_c   1.000
_cell.angle_alpha   90.00
_cell.angle_beta   90.00
_cell.angle_gamma   90.00
#
_symmetry.space_group_name_H-M   'P 1'
#
loop_
_entity.id
_entity.type
_entity.pdbx_description
1 polymer ?
#
loop_
_entity_poly.entity_id
_entity_poly.type
_entity_poly.pdbx_seq_one_letter_code
_entity_poly.pdbx_strand_id
1 'polypeptide(L)'
;MCDDEDLQLNKKRRQITFSTICDRSIDLLPITINGQNHTDETNCEQWPCNNTYTRCDDFWSCLDGADEVDCDPTPLIKCPSYHHICVSPNTNEWICLPIEKANDGTIDCLGGIDEPTLCPIKNRPKESRKFYCKNGDSDICLSM
;
A
#
# COMPACT_ATOMS: atom_id res chain seq x y z
N MET A 1 24.82 20.77 17.52
CA MET A 1 23.47 21.35 17.61
C MET A 1 23.19 21.89 16.23
N CYS A 2 22.51 21.10 15.40
CA CYS A 2 22.16 21.50 14.04
C CYS A 2 20.67 21.79 14.07
N ASP A 3 20.33 23.07 14.03
CA ASP A 3 18.97 23.60 13.98
C ASP A 3 18.41 23.47 12.55
N ASP A 4 18.30 22.24 12.03
CA ASP A 4 17.59 21.96 10.77
C ASP A 4 16.56 20.82 10.94
N GLU A 5 16.27 20.40 12.17
CA GLU A 5 15.06 19.64 12.50
C GLU A 5 13.88 20.61 12.66
N ASP A 6 13.23 20.91 11.54
CA ASP A 6 11.76 20.94 11.39
C ASP A 6 11.36 21.80 10.18
N LEU A 7 11.04 21.12 9.07
CA LEU A 7 10.00 21.55 8.13
C LEU A 7 9.38 20.28 7.51
N GLN A 8 8.89 19.38 8.37
CA GLN A 8 8.00 18.27 8.00
C GLN A 8 6.57 18.82 7.78
N LEU A 9 6.41 19.77 6.86
CA LEU A 9 5.09 20.27 6.47
C LEU A 9 4.79 19.87 5.02
N ASN A 10 3.99 18.82 4.85
CA ASN A 10 3.02 18.64 3.76
C ASN A 10 3.40 19.31 2.43
N LYS A 11 4.46 18.86 1.77
CA LYS A 11 4.74 19.29 0.40
C LYS A 11 3.84 18.52 -0.57
N LYS A 12 2.52 18.70 -0.45
CA LYS A 12 1.55 18.26 -1.46
C LYS A 12 2.07 18.76 -2.80
N ARG A 13 2.36 17.84 -3.72
CA ARG A 13 3.10 18.18 -4.93
C ARG A 13 2.14 18.87 -5.88
N ARG A 14 2.62 19.92 -6.57
CA ARG A 14 1.91 20.45 -7.75
C ARG A 14 1.99 19.50 -8.95
N GLN A 15 2.78 18.43 -8.85
CA GLN A 15 3.07 17.49 -9.91
C GLN A 15 3.02 16.06 -9.34
N ILE A 16 2.07 15.28 -9.84
CA ILE A 16 1.92 13.84 -9.58
C ILE A 16 2.44 13.03 -10.78
N THR A 17 2.61 11.73 -10.58
CA THR A 17 2.97 10.78 -11.65
C THR A 17 1.79 9.86 -11.93
N PHE A 18 1.74 9.23 -13.11
CA PHE A 18 0.65 8.29 -13.41
C PHE A 18 0.60 7.09 -12.44
N SER A 19 1.73 6.68 -11.88
CA SER A 19 1.83 5.61 -10.87
C SER A 19 1.31 6.01 -9.49
N THR A 20 1.02 7.30 -9.26
CA THR A 20 0.51 7.83 -7.98
C THR A 20 -0.89 8.40 -8.14
N ILE A 21 -1.63 7.97 -9.15
CA ILE A 21 -3.05 8.30 -9.32
C ILE A 21 -3.84 7.11 -8.80
N CYS A 22 -4.81 7.37 -7.92
CA CYS A 22 -5.65 6.34 -7.33
C CYS A 22 -4.85 5.25 -6.60
N ASP A 23 -3.80 5.67 -5.90
CA ASP A 23 -2.92 4.81 -5.11
C ASP A 23 -3.22 4.87 -3.61
N ARG A 24 -4.37 5.47 -3.26
CA ARG A 24 -4.91 5.70 -1.91
C ARG A 24 -4.16 6.78 -1.12
N SER A 25 -3.23 7.49 -1.74
CA SER A 25 -2.54 8.64 -1.16
C SER A 25 -3.02 9.93 -1.82
N ILE A 26 -3.39 10.95 -1.03
CA ILE A 26 -3.72 12.26 -1.59
C ILE A 26 -2.41 13.04 -1.77
N ASP A 27 -1.77 12.90 -2.92
CA ASP A 27 -0.50 13.57 -3.22
C ASP A 27 -0.72 14.93 -3.91
N LEU A 28 -1.84 15.09 -4.61
CA LEU A 28 -2.24 16.34 -5.26
C LEU A 28 -3.05 17.26 -4.32
N LEU A 29 -2.74 18.56 -4.34
CA LEU A 29 -3.61 19.57 -3.72
C LEU A 29 -5.00 19.54 -4.38
N PRO A 30 -6.11 19.57 -3.61
CA PRO A 30 -7.44 19.58 -4.19
C PRO A 30 -7.61 20.71 -5.21
N ILE A 31 -8.07 20.37 -6.41
CA ILE A 31 -8.40 21.31 -7.48
C ILE A 31 -9.91 21.44 -7.59
N THR A 32 -10.40 22.67 -7.75
CA THR A 32 -11.85 22.90 -7.89
C THR A 32 -12.25 22.87 -9.36
N ILE A 33 -13.10 21.92 -9.74
CA ILE A 33 -13.69 21.79 -11.08
C ILE A 33 -15.21 21.82 -10.90
N ASN A 34 -15.90 22.73 -11.59
CA ASN A 34 -17.36 22.89 -11.51
C ASN A 34 -17.91 23.04 -10.06
N GLY A 35 -17.13 23.66 -9.17
CA GLY A 35 -17.49 23.86 -7.76
C GLY A 35 -17.30 22.64 -6.86
N GLN A 36 -16.77 21.52 -7.38
CA GLN A 36 -16.39 20.35 -6.60
C GLN A 36 -14.87 20.27 -6.47
N ASN A 37 -14.38 19.81 -5.31
CA ASN A 37 -12.96 19.59 -5.07
C ASN A 37 -12.59 18.17 -5.52
N HIS A 38 -11.58 18.07 -6.38
CA HIS A 38 -11.03 16.82 -6.89
C HIS A 38 -9.58 16.66 -6.45
N THR A 39 -9.19 15.42 -6.17
CA THR A 39 -7.80 15.00 -5.94
C THR A 39 -7.41 13.95 -6.99
N ASP A 40 -6.15 13.52 -6.94
CA ASP A 40 -5.64 12.32 -7.60
C ASP A 40 -6.33 11.01 -7.15
N GLU A 41 -7.11 11.06 -6.08
CA GLU A 41 -7.89 9.95 -5.52
C GLU A 41 -9.40 10.08 -5.81
N THR A 42 -9.79 10.91 -6.78
CA THR A 42 -11.20 11.09 -7.18
C THR A 42 -11.47 10.39 -8.52
N ASN A 43 -12.66 9.81 -8.69
CA ASN A 43 -13.06 9.09 -9.92
C ASN A 43 -12.19 7.87 -10.28
N CYS A 44 -11.65 7.15 -9.28
CA CYS A 44 -10.79 5.98 -9.49
C CYS A 44 -11.46 4.81 -10.23
N GLU A 45 -12.78 4.79 -10.36
CA GLU A 45 -13.49 3.87 -11.27
C GLU A 45 -13.05 4.00 -12.74
N GLN A 46 -12.48 5.15 -13.12
CA GLN A 46 -11.93 5.41 -14.46
C GLN A 46 -10.43 5.07 -14.57
N TRP A 47 -9.78 4.72 -13.46
CA TRP A 47 -8.37 4.41 -13.37
C TRP A 47 -8.18 3.10 -12.58
N PRO A 48 -8.28 1.94 -13.26
CA PRO A 48 -8.21 0.64 -12.60
C PRO A 48 -6.95 0.53 -11.74
N CYS A 49 -7.08 0.02 -10.52
CA CYS A 49 -5.96 -0.10 -9.58
C CYS A 49 -4.83 -0.99 -10.12
N ASN A 50 -5.14 -2.00 -10.94
CA ASN A 50 -4.17 -2.80 -11.68
C ASN A 50 -4.07 -2.31 -13.12
N ASN A 51 -3.03 -1.54 -13.41
CA ASN A 51 -2.76 -0.96 -14.72
C ASN A 51 -1.25 -0.96 -15.02
N THR A 52 -0.84 -0.51 -16.21
CA THR A 52 0.57 -0.52 -16.64
C THR A 52 1.53 0.27 -15.72
N TYR A 53 1.03 1.21 -14.92
CA TYR A 53 1.83 2.03 -14.01
C TYR A 53 1.90 1.50 -12.58
N THR A 54 0.95 0.66 -12.17
CA THR A 54 0.85 0.11 -10.81
C THR A 54 1.16 -1.37 -10.74
N ARG A 55 1.09 -2.08 -11.88
CA ARG A 55 1.39 -3.51 -11.96
C ARG A 55 2.84 -3.79 -11.57
N CYS A 56 3.03 -4.61 -10.53
CA CYS A 56 4.33 -5.07 -10.05
C CYS A 56 5.26 -3.90 -9.67
N ASP A 57 4.71 -2.88 -9.02
CA ASP A 57 5.46 -1.71 -8.57
C ASP A 57 5.90 -1.78 -7.09
N ASP A 58 5.64 -2.92 -6.43
CA ASP A 58 5.83 -3.20 -5.01
C ASP A 58 4.83 -2.49 -4.06
N PHE A 59 3.76 -1.90 -4.58
CA PHE A 59 2.72 -1.25 -3.78
C PHE A 59 1.33 -1.78 -4.12
N TRP A 60 0.53 -2.00 -3.08
CA TRP A 60 -0.85 -2.45 -3.23
C TRP A 60 -1.77 -1.25 -3.52
N SER A 61 -1.87 -0.92 -4.80
CA SER A 61 -2.87 0.02 -5.32
C SER A 61 -4.25 -0.62 -5.28
N CYS A 62 -4.34 -1.92 -5.55
CA CYS A 62 -5.55 -2.71 -5.32
C CYS A 62 -5.65 -3.17 -3.86
N LEU A 63 -6.86 -3.16 -3.27
CA LEU A 63 -7.05 -3.61 -1.89
C LEU A 63 -6.75 -5.09 -1.71
N ASP A 64 -7.05 -5.91 -2.72
CA ASP A 64 -6.73 -7.33 -2.77
C ASP A 64 -5.29 -7.60 -3.27
N GLY A 65 -4.52 -6.55 -3.56
CA GLY A 65 -3.18 -6.64 -4.12
C GLY A 65 -3.13 -7.25 -5.53
N ALA A 66 -4.22 -7.25 -6.30
CA ALA A 66 -4.25 -7.83 -7.66
C ALA A 66 -3.18 -7.25 -8.60
N ASP A 67 -2.69 -6.05 -8.35
CA ASP A 67 -1.58 -5.41 -9.06
C ASP A 67 -0.21 -6.04 -8.76
N GLU A 68 -0.07 -6.80 -7.68
CA GLU A 68 1.21 -7.33 -7.17
C GLU A 68 1.32 -8.88 -7.16
N VAL A 69 0.36 -9.61 -7.73
CA VAL A 69 0.44 -11.08 -7.88
C VAL A 69 1.20 -11.49 -9.15
N ASP A 70 1.84 -12.66 -9.20
CA ASP A 70 2.45 -13.19 -10.44
C ASP A 70 3.49 -12.25 -11.12
N CYS A 71 4.25 -11.51 -10.32
CA CYS A 71 5.24 -10.52 -10.80
C CYS A 71 6.65 -11.08 -10.99
N ASP A 72 7.10 -11.96 -10.09
CA ASP A 72 8.47 -12.45 -10.07
C ASP A 72 8.62 -13.71 -10.94
N PRO A 73 9.47 -13.70 -12.00
CA PRO A 73 9.74 -14.90 -12.80
C PRO A 73 10.56 -15.96 -12.03
N THR A 74 11.20 -15.58 -10.92
CA THR A 74 12.10 -16.41 -10.10
C THR A 74 11.79 -16.26 -8.60
N PRO A 75 10.56 -16.60 -8.17
CA PRO A 75 10.10 -16.31 -6.82
C PRO A 75 10.84 -17.14 -5.76
N LEU A 76 10.96 -16.58 -4.55
CA LEU A 76 11.57 -17.24 -3.38
C LEU A 76 10.95 -18.61 -3.08
N ILE A 77 9.63 -18.72 -3.26
CA ILE A 77 8.87 -19.96 -3.22
C ILE A 77 7.94 -20.01 -4.43
N LYS A 78 7.69 -21.21 -4.95
CA LYS A 78 6.74 -21.39 -6.06
C LYS A 78 5.32 -21.39 -5.51
N CYS A 79 4.57 -20.31 -5.80
CA CYS A 79 3.15 -20.23 -5.52
C CYS A 79 2.31 -20.54 -6.76
N PRO A 80 1.06 -21.03 -6.56
CA PRO A 80 0.07 -21.03 -7.63
C PRO A 80 -0.22 -19.59 -8.10
N SER A 81 -0.79 -19.44 -9.29
CA SER A 81 -1.22 -18.13 -9.78
C SER A 81 -2.20 -17.45 -8.83
N TYR A 82 -2.24 -16.12 -8.83
CA TYR A 82 -3.09 -15.31 -7.93
C TYR A 82 -2.86 -15.58 -6.44
N HIS A 83 -1.60 -15.74 -6.05
CA HIS A 83 -1.21 -15.83 -4.64
C HIS A 83 -0.13 -14.79 -4.31
N HIS A 84 -0.23 -14.26 -3.11
CA HIS A 84 0.77 -13.41 -2.49
C HIS A 84 1.80 -14.24 -1.75
N ILE A 85 3.07 -13.90 -1.88
CA ILE A 85 4.13 -14.47 -1.05
C ILE A 85 4.20 -13.66 0.23
N CYS A 86 4.00 -14.31 1.38
CA CYS A 86 4.20 -13.67 2.67
C CYS A 86 4.72 -14.65 3.72
N VAL A 87 4.98 -14.15 4.93
CA VAL A 87 5.47 -14.96 6.06
C VAL A 87 4.32 -15.19 7.04
N SER A 88 4.09 -16.43 7.47
CA SER A 88 3.06 -16.72 8.47
C SER A 88 3.45 -16.13 9.84
N PRO A 89 2.55 -15.40 10.54
CA PRO A 89 2.82 -14.88 11.88
C PRO A 89 2.95 -15.98 12.94
N ASN A 90 2.45 -17.20 12.68
CA ASN A 90 2.46 -18.30 13.63
C ASN A 90 3.70 -19.19 13.49
N THR A 91 4.12 -19.49 12.26
CA THR A 91 5.24 -20.42 11.99
C THR A 91 6.54 -19.72 11.58
N ASN A 92 6.48 -18.44 11.19
CA ASN A 92 7.59 -17.70 10.58
C ASN A 92 8.12 -18.33 9.27
N GLU A 93 7.29 -19.12 8.59
CA GLU A 93 7.61 -19.73 7.29
C GLU A 93 6.96 -18.96 6.14
N TRP A 94 7.55 -19.06 4.96
CA TRP A 94 6.97 -18.52 3.73
C TRP A 94 5.71 -19.30 3.36
N ILE A 95 4.63 -18.58 3.06
CA ILE A 95 3.34 -19.13 2.63
C ILE A 95 2.88 -18.46 1.33
N CYS A 96 2.05 -19.17 0.59
CA CYS A 96 1.31 -18.64 -0.54
C CYS A 96 -0.09 -18.27 -0.04
N LEU A 97 -0.35 -16.98 0.15
CA LEU A 97 -1.66 -16.48 0.56
C LEU A 97 -2.55 -16.31 -0.69
N PRO A 98 -3.73 -16.94 -0.77
CA PRO A 98 -4.67 -16.70 -1.87
C PRO A 98 -5.10 -15.24 -1.91
N ILE A 99 -5.32 -14.69 -3.11
CA ILE A 99 -5.75 -13.29 -3.29
C ILE A 99 -7.06 -12.97 -2.54
N GLU A 100 -7.93 -13.96 -2.32
CA GLU A 100 -9.21 -13.76 -1.62
C GLU A 100 -9.04 -13.52 -0.11
N LYS A 101 -7.85 -13.81 0.44
CA LYS A 101 -7.50 -13.52 1.83
C LYS A 101 -6.79 -12.18 1.99
N ALA A 102 -6.46 -11.51 0.89
CA ALA A 102 -5.94 -10.16 0.93
C ALA A 102 -7.06 -9.18 1.33
N ASN A 103 -6.81 -8.40 2.37
CA ASN A 103 -7.72 -7.39 2.91
C ASN A 103 -9.10 -7.96 3.27
N ASP A 104 -9.12 -9.16 3.86
CA ASP A 104 -10.31 -9.86 4.31
C ASP A 104 -10.68 -9.55 5.78
N GLY A 105 -9.86 -8.74 6.45
CA GLY A 105 -10.01 -8.32 7.84
C GLY A 105 -9.31 -9.24 8.84
N THR A 106 -8.61 -10.28 8.36
CA THR A 106 -7.84 -11.23 9.17
C THR A 106 -6.37 -11.10 8.85
N ILE A 107 -5.52 -10.98 9.87
CA ILE A 107 -4.07 -10.95 9.66
C ILE A 107 -3.58 -12.39 9.44
N ASP A 108 -3.36 -12.73 8.18
CA ASP A 108 -2.76 -13.99 7.75
C ASP A 108 -1.24 -13.86 7.51
N CYS A 109 -0.74 -12.64 7.29
CA CYS A 109 0.69 -12.37 7.06
C CYS A 109 1.35 -11.59 8.20
N LEU A 110 2.62 -11.89 8.46
CA LEU A 110 3.46 -11.21 9.43
C LEU A 110 3.51 -9.71 9.12
N GLY A 111 3.29 -8.89 10.14
CA GLY A 111 3.22 -7.44 9.98
C GLY A 111 1.88 -6.92 9.44
N GLY A 112 0.86 -7.78 9.29
CA GLY A 112 -0.45 -7.39 8.75
C GLY A 112 -0.36 -6.80 7.34
N ILE A 113 0.61 -7.27 6.54
CA ILE A 113 0.89 -6.72 5.20
C ILE A 113 -0.21 -7.06 4.19
N ASP A 114 -0.93 -8.16 4.43
CA ASP A 114 -2.12 -8.58 3.72
C ASP A 114 -3.34 -7.70 4.01
N GLU A 115 -3.30 -6.90 5.08
CA GLU A 115 -4.39 -6.04 5.55
C GLU A 115 -4.01 -4.56 5.40
N PRO A 116 -3.91 -4.02 4.18
CA PRO A 116 -3.40 -2.67 3.94
C PRO A 116 -4.31 -1.56 4.47
N THR A 117 -5.54 -1.88 4.87
CA THR A 117 -6.48 -0.94 5.53
C THR A 117 -6.24 -0.83 7.03
N LEU A 118 -5.57 -1.80 7.65
CA LEU A 118 -5.26 -1.83 9.08
C LEU A 118 -4.22 -0.77 9.46
N CYS A 119 -3.15 -0.66 8.67
CA CYS A 119 -2.09 0.34 8.83
C CYS A 119 -1.91 1.18 7.55
N PRO A 120 -2.85 2.11 7.26
CA PRO A 120 -2.87 2.81 5.98
C PRO A 120 -1.67 3.76 5.82
N ILE A 121 -1.07 3.71 4.63
CA ILE A 121 -0.07 4.68 4.17
C ILE A 121 -0.83 5.95 3.79
N LYS A 122 -0.51 7.07 4.43
CA LYS A 122 -1.26 8.33 4.27
C LYS A 122 -0.62 9.33 3.30
N ASN A 123 0.66 9.14 2.96
CA ASN A 123 1.44 10.01 2.08
C ASN A 123 2.51 9.17 1.38
N ARG A 124 2.60 9.22 0.06
CA ARG A 124 3.70 8.63 -0.71
C ARG A 124 4.77 9.70 -0.94
N PRO A 125 5.73 9.84 -0.01
CA PRO A 125 7.11 9.80 -0.48
C PRO A 125 8.08 9.13 0.53
N LYS A 126 8.89 8.19 0.03
CA LYS A 126 10.12 7.64 0.64
C LYS A 126 10.00 7.15 2.10
N GLU A 127 10.02 5.82 2.21
CA GLU A 127 10.71 5.01 3.24
C GLU A 127 9.83 4.18 4.18
N SER A 128 8.62 4.58 4.55
CA SER A 128 7.86 3.76 5.51
C SER A 128 6.78 2.88 4.92
N ARG A 129 7.14 1.63 4.61
CA ARG A 129 6.16 0.54 4.73
C ARG A 129 5.67 0.52 6.18
N LYS A 130 4.36 0.51 6.36
CA LYS A 130 3.76 0.39 7.69
C LYS A 130 3.48 -1.06 7.99
N PHE A 131 3.81 -1.47 9.21
CA PHE A 131 3.59 -2.82 9.67
C PHE A 131 2.75 -2.79 10.93
N TYR A 132 1.74 -3.63 10.97
CA TYR A 132 0.98 -3.89 12.17
C TYR A 132 1.81 -4.75 13.14
N CYS A 133 1.84 -4.33 14.40
CA CYS A 133 2.46 -5.05 15.49
C CYS A 133 1.47 -5.12 16.65
N LYS A 134 1.27 -6.33 17.18
CA LYS A 134 0.50 -6.56 18.40
C LYS A 134 1.43 -6.56 19.60
N ASN A 135 1.31 -5.56 20.47
CA ASN A 135 2.07 -5.46 21.71
C ASN A 135 1.13 -5.62 22.92
N GLY A 136 0.95 -6.87 23.36
CA GLY A 136 -0.06 -7.21 24.36
C GLY A 136 -1.48 -7.00 23.80
N ASP A 137 -2.24 -6.10 24.44
CA ASP A 137 -3.59 -5.71 24.00
C ASP A 137 -3.59 -4.45 23.11
N SER A 138 -2.41 -3.89 22.79
CA SER A 138 -2.30 -2.70 21.96
C SER A 138 -1.92 -3.02 20.52
N ASP A 139 -2.69 -2.44 19.60
CA ASP A 139 -2.45 -2.46 18.16
C ASP A 139 -1.60 -1.25 17.76
N ILE A 140 -0.41 -1.48 17.19
CA ILE A 140 0.54 -0.42 16.84
C ILE A 140 0.93 -0.55 15.37
N CYS A 141 0.85 0.56 14.62
CA CYS A 141 1.42 0.65 13.27
C CYS A 141 2.83 1.22 13.36
N LEU A 142 3.82 0.37 13.12
CA LEU A 142 5.23 0.75 13.03
C LEU A 142 5.55 1.24 11.61
N SER A 143 6.51 2.15 11.49
CA SER A 143 6.98 2.70 10.22
C SER A 143 8.49 2.47 10.14
N MET A 144 9.00 1.88 9.06
CA MET A 144 10.45 1.77 8.82
C MET A 144 11.00 2.93 7.99
#